data_AF-A6U7B3-F1
#
_entry.id   AF-A6U7B3-F1
#
_cell.length_a   1.000
_cell.length_b   1.000
_cell.length_c   1.000
_cell.angle_alpha   90.00
_cell.angle_beta   90.00
_cell.angle_gamma   90.00
#
_symmetry.space_group_name_H-M   'P 1'
#
loop_
_entity.id
_entity.type
_entity.pdbx_description
1 polymer ?
#
loop_
_entity_poly.entity_id
_entity_poly.type
_entity_poly.pdbx_seq_one_letter_code
_entity_poly.pdbx_strand_id
1 'polypeptide(L)'
;MPVYGGTGSGNPLPPGHPGERRCVMVRNVVRGLSLAVLLTAAVTTYPHAADSQGVVNCAERSQVIELLTRQYEEKQAAVGQINPQAVMELYAADGGSWTLIVTDVSGRSCVVLAGKSWEQVVQVGPKA
;
A
#
# COMPACT_ATOMS: atom_id res chain seq x y z
N MET A 1 -22.75 18.76 -27.34
CA MET A 1 -23.73 19.08 -26.28
C MET A 1 -24.21 17.74 -25.73
N PRO A 2 -24.18 17.44 -24.42
CA PRO A 2 -24.25 18.36 -23.29
C PRO A 2 -22.89 18.66 -22.63
N VAL A 3 -22.94 19.70 -21.80
CA VAL A 3 -21.88 20.28 -20.97
C VAL A 3 -22.16 19.81 -19.55
N TYR A 4 -21.15 19.31 -18.82
CA TYR A 4 -21.20 19.23 -17.36
C TYR A 4 -20.15 20.18 -16.79
N GLY A 5 -20.64 21.27 -16.19
CA GLY A 5 -19.86 22.22 -15.42
C GLY A 5 -20.13 22.06 -13.93
N GLY A 6 -19.21 22.59 -13.12
CA GLY A 6 -19.34 22.76 -11.67
C GLY A 6 -18.85 21.53 -10.88
N THR A 7 -18.13 21.64 -9.77
CA THR A 7 -17.81 22.76 -8.89
C THR A 7 -16.60 22.34 -8.04
N GLY A 8 -15.75 23.31 -7.67
CA GLY A 8 -14.54 23.07 -6.88
C GLY A 8 -14.79 22.42 -5.52
N SER A 9 -13.80 21.65 -5.07
CA SER A 9 -13.63 21.29 -3.66
C SER A 9 -12.24 21.75 -3.24
N GLY A 10 -12.18 22.97 -2.71
CA GLY A 10 -11.00 23.48 -2.04
C GLY A 10 -10.77 22.67 -0.75
N ASN A 11 -9.55 22.18 -0.58
CA ASN A 11 -9.14 21.61 0.69
C ASN A 11 -9.12 22.71 1.77
N PRO A 12 -9.56 22.44 3.01
CA PRO A 12 -9.47 23.41 4.09
C PRO A 12 -8.01 23.74 4.42
N LEU A 13 -7.70 25.02 4.57
CA LEU A 13 -6.46 25.51 5.16
C LEU A 13 -6.39 25.14 6.66
N PRO A 14 -5.19 24.84 7.19
CA PRO A 14 -5.02 24.63 8.63
C PRO A 14 -5.28 25.92 9.42
N PRO A 15 -5.77 25.84 10.67
CA PRO A 15 -6.01 27.01 11.50
C PRO A 15 -4.71 27.74 11.82
N GLY A 16 -4.74 29.06 11.65
CA GLY A 16 -3.65 29.96 11.99
C GLY A 16 -3.30 29.93 13.47
N HIS A 17 -2.00 29.97 13.76
CA HIS A 17 -1.46 30.10 15.11
C HIS A 17 -1.97 31.37 15.79
N PRO A 18 -2.48 31.30 17.04
CA PRO A 18 -2.81 32.48 17.80
C PRO A 18 -1.53 33.23 18.21
N GLY A 19 -1.61 34.55 18.11
CA GLY A 19 -0.52 35.49 18.30
C GLY A 19 0.20 35.40 19.65
N GLU A 20 1.50 35.66 19.55
CA GLU A 20 2.49 35.78 20.62
C GLU A 20 2.07 36.82 21.66
N ARG A 21 1.62 36.37 22.83
CA ARG A 21 1.57 37.21 24.03
C ARG A 21 2.87 37.04 24.82
N ARG A 22 3.77 38.01 24.70
CA ARG A 22 4.93 38.16 25.59
C ARG A 22 4.44 38.47 27.01
N CYS A 23 4.46 37.48 27.90
CA CYS A 23 4.51 37.72 29.35
C CYS A 23 5.97 37.71 29.79
N VAL A 24 6.57 38.89 29.93
CA VAL A 24 7.81 39.06 30.68
C VAL A 24 7.47 38.99 32.16
N MET A 25 7.76 37.86 32.80
CA MET A 25 8.15 37.80 34.21
C MET A 25 9.11 36.61 34.44
N VAL A 26 10.09 36.48 33.54
CA VAL A 26 11.37 35.82 33.83
C VAL A 26 12.12 36.76 34.77
N ARG A 27 11.94 36.64 36.10
CA ARG A 27 12.96 37.16 37.03
C ARG A 27 13.03 36.59 38.46
N ASN A 28 12.29 35.55 38.86
CA ASN A 28 12.43 35.07 40.25
C ASN A 28 12.40 33.55 40.48
N VAL A 29 12.29 32.71 39.44
CA VAL A 29 12.26 31.23 39.59
C VAL A 29 13.57 30.58 39.13
N VAL A 30 14.70 31.31 39.18
CA VAL A 30 16.02 30.79 38.74
C VAL A 30 16.99 30.61 39.91
N ARG A 31 16.57 30.83 41.16
CA ARG A 31 17.48 30.80 42.32
C ARG A 31 17.30 29.65 43.31
N GLY A 32 16.34 28.74 43.10
CA GLY A 32 15.95 27.80 44.17
C GLY A 32 15.92 26.30 43.84
N LEU A 33 16.06 25.88 42.58
CA LEU A 33 16.04 24.46 42.21
C LEU A 33 17.24 24.11 41.32
N SER A 34 18.43 24.35 41.86
CA SER A 34 19.63 23.64 41.43
C SER A 34 19.64 22.30 42.16
N LEU A 35 19.89 21.22 41.41
CA LEU A 35 20.20 19.86 41.88
C LEU A 35 19.05 18.82 42.00
N ALA A 36 18.14 18.68 41.02
CA ALA A 36 17.30 17.45 40.94
C ALA A 36 16.70 17.11 39.56
N VAL A 37 17.29 17.49 38.43
CA VAL A 37 16.74 17.11 37.10
C VAL A 37 17.88 16.71 36.16
N LEU A 38 18.42 15.50 36.31
CA LEU A 38 19.39 14.95 35.34
C LEU A 38 19.26 13.43 35.07
N LEU A 39 18.13 12.76 35.35
CA LEU A 39 18.08 11.29 35.25
C LEU A 39 16.89 10.65 34.50
N THR A 40 16.12 11.37 33.69
CA THR A 40 15.02 10.75 32.92
C THR A 40 14.96 11.17 31.46
N ALA A 41 16.06 11.02 30.72
CA ALA A 41 16.07 11.15 29.27
C ALA A 41 16.86 9.99 28.63
N ALA A 42 16.38 8.75 28.80
CA ALA A 42 16.98 7.58 28.16
C ALA A 42 15.94 6.52 27.80
N VAL A 43 14.83 6.91 27.17
CA VAL A 43 13.96 5.96 26.45
C VAL A 43 13.38 6.72 25.26
N THR A 44 13.25 6.05 24.11
CA THR A 44 12.52 6.43 22.87
C THR A 44 13.36 6.80 21.64
N THR A 45 14.23 5.89 21.19
CA THR A 45 14.50 5.74 19.75
C THR A 45 14.61 4.26 19.37
N TYR A 46 13.49 3.52 19.46
CA TYR A 46 13.38 2.26 18.74
C TYR A 46 12.90 2.57 17.32
N PRO A 47 13.65 2.22 16.26
CA PRO A 47 13.12 2.31 14.91
C PRO A 47 11.97 1.31 14.78
N HIS A 48 10.74 1.80 14.71
CA HIS A 48 9.60 0.99 14.28
C HIS A 48 9.71 0.87 12.76
N ALA A 49 9.99 -0.33 12.25
CA ALA A 49 9.83 -0.59 10.83
C ALA A 49 8.33 -0.42 10.52
N ALA A 50 7.98 0.70 9.88
CA ALA A 50 6.67 0.88 9.30
C ALA A 50 6.62 0.08 8.00
N ASP A 51 6.40 -1.23 8.11
CA ASP A 51 6.12 -2.07 6.95
C ASP A 51 4.69 -1.77 6.47
N SER A 52 4.57 -0.83 5.55
CA SER A 52 3.37 -0.68 4.71
C SER A 52 3.53 -1.39 3.37
N GLN A 53 4.41 -2.41 3.31
CA GLN A 53 4.49 -3.33 2.18
C GLN A 53 3.33 -4.31 2.38
N GLY A 54 2.36 -4.34 1.46
CA GLY A 54 1.26 -5.31 1.52
C GLY A 54 1.81 -6.73 1.76
N VAL A 55 1.08 -7.56 2.50
CA VAL A 55 1.54 -8.92 2.81
C VAL A 55 1.76 -9.69 1.51
N VAL A 56 3.03 -9.80 1.09
CA VAL A 56 3.42 -10.61 -0.06
C VAL A 56 3.43 -12.06 0.41
N ASN A 57 2.32 -12.74 0.20
CA ASN A 57 2.20 -14.16 0.54
C ASN A 57 2.83 -14.98 -0.58
N CYS A 58 3.93 -15.66 -0.28
CA CYS A 58 4.64 -16.52 -1.22
C CYS A 58 4.56 -17.99 -0.80
N ALA A 59 4.45 -18.88 -1.79
CA ALA A 59 4.50 -20.33 -1.59
C ALA A 59 5.00 -21.00 -2.88
N GLU A 60 5.09 -22.33 -2.88
CA GLU A 60 5.27 -23.09 -4.12
C GLU A 60 4.14 -22.77 -5.10
N ARG A 61 4.48 -22.54 -6.38
CA ARG A 61 3.50 -22.13 -7.40
C ARG A 61 2.31 -23.07 -7.48
N SER A 62 2.52 -24.38 -7.33
CA SER A 62 1.45 -25.38 -7.34
C SER A 62 0.43 -25.15 -6.23
N GLN A 63 0.87 -24.80 -5.02
CA GLN A 63 -0.01 -24.53 -3.87
C GLN A 63 -0.81 -23.25 -4.09
N VAL A 64 -0.17 -22.21 -4.64
CA VAL A 64 -0.85 -20.94 -4.98
C VAL A 64 -1.94 -21.20 -6.03
N ILE A 65 -1.60 -21.91 -7.12
CA ILE A 65 -2.58 -22.23 -8.18
C ILE A 65 -3.71 -23.10 -7.65
N GLU A 66 -3.42 -24.10 -6.82
CA GLU A 66 -4.44 -24.95 -6.22
C GLU A 66 -5.40 -24.13 -5.36
N LEU A 67 -4.88 -23.22 -4.53
CA LEU A 67 -5.70 -22.31 -3.73
C LEU A 67 -6.60 -21.45 -4.62
N LEU A 68 -6.02 -20.78 -5.63
CA LEU A 68 -6.76 -19.90 -6.55
C LEU A 68 -7.86 -20.68 -7.29
N THR A 69 -7.54 -21.88 -7.78
CA THR A 69 -8.48 -22.73 -8.50
C THR A 69 -9.61 -23.23 -7.58
N ARG A 70 -9.28 -23.67 -6.36
CA ARG A 70 -10.24 -24.34 -5.46
C ARG A 70 -11.11 -23.38 -4.68
N GLN A 71 -10.55 -22.27 -4.21
CA GLN A 71 -11.24 -21.34 -3.31
C GLN A 71 -11.86 -20.16 -4.06
N TYR A 72 -11.25 -19.72 -5.16
CA TYR A 72 -11.68 -18.54 -5.90
C TYR A 72 -12.20 -18.86 -7.30
N GLU A 73 -12.10 -20.13 -7.73
CA GLU A 73 -12.46 -20.57 -9.09
C GLU A 73 -11.69 -19.83 -10.19
N GLU A 74 -10.55 -19.24 -9.82
CA GLU A 74 -9.72 -18.46 -10.73
C GLU A 74 -8.86 -19.38 -11.61
N LYS A 75 -8.86 -19.11 -12.91
CA LYS A 75 -8.05 -19.82 -13.90
C LYS A 75 -7.07 -18.85 -14.54
N GLN A 76 -5.96 -19.36 -15.05
CA GLN A 76 -4.94 -18.52 -15.68
C GLN A 76 -5.54 -17.81 -16.90
N ALA A 77 -5.61 -16.48 -16.84
CA ALA A 77 -6.14 -15.62 -17.89
C ALA A 77 -5.01 -15.07 -18.78
N ALA A 78 -3.83 -14.83 -18.21
CA ALA A 78 -2.67 -14.36 -18.95
C ALA A 78 -1.35 -14.75 -18.28
N VAL A 79 -0.28 -14.78 -19.05
CA VAL A 79 1.10 -14.94 -18.59
C VAL A 79 2.02 -14.07 -19.44
N GLY A 80 3.03 -13.48 -18.80
CA GLY A 80 4.06 -12.69 -19.46
C GLY A 80 5.40 -12.86 -18.78
N GLN A 81 6.47 -12.91 -19.58
CA GLN A 81 7.82 -12.89 -19.03
C GLN A 81 8.16 -11.47 -18.56
N ILE A 82 8.56 -11.32 -17.31
CA ILE A 82 9.09 -10.04 -16.80
C ILE A 82 10.55 -9.91 -17.24
N ASN A 83 11.32 -10.98 -17.01
CA ASN A 83 12.73 -11.10 -17.36
C ASN A 83 13.13 -12.60 -17.36
N PRO A 84 14.40 -12.97 -17.65
CA PRO A 84 14.82 -14.37 -17.63
C PRO A 84 14.65 -15.12 -16.29
N GLN A 85 14.43 -14.40 -15.18
CA GLN A 85 14.34 -14.95 -13.83
C GLN A 85 12.90 -15.02 -13.29
N ALA A 86 11.93 -14.40 -13.96
CA ALA A 86 10.56 -14.32 -13.45
C ALA A 86 9.49 -14.17 -14.54
N VAL A 87 8.33 -14.72 -14.26
CA VAL A 87 7.09 -14.53 -15.03
C VAL A 87 6.02 -13.90 -14.17
N MET A 88 5.21 -13.05 -14.78
CA MET A 88 3.96 -12.54 -14.24
C MET A 88 2.83 -13.41 -14.75
N GLU A 89 1.92 -13.79 -13.87
CA GLU A 89 0.75 -14.58 -14.21
C GLU A 89 -0.49 -13.92 -13.62
N LEU A 90 -1.56 -13.88 -14.41
CA LEU A 90 -2.84 -13.34 -14.01
C LEU A 90 -3.87 -14.47 -14.01
N TYR A 91 -4.58 -14.60 -12.89
CA TYR A 91 -5.67 -15.56 -12.70
C TYR A 91 -6.97 -14.79 -12.51
N ALA A 92 -8.05 -15.25 -13.11
CA ALA A 92 -9.36 -14.63 -12.99
C ALA A 92 -10.48 -15.69 -13.06
N ALA A 93 -11.58 -15.38 -12.38
CA ALA A 93 -12.80 -16.19 -12.39
C ALA A 93 -13.92 -15.46 -13.16
N ASP A 94 -14.87 -16.22 -13.71
CA ASP A 94 -16.07 -15.66 -14.35
C ASP A 94 -16.92 -14.83 -13.37
N GLY A 95 -16.82 -15.14 -12.06
CA GLY A 95 -17.43 -14.36 -10.97
C GLY A 95 -16.75 -13.01 -10.68
N GLY A 96 -15.69 -12.68 -11.42
CA GLY A 96 -15.00 -11.39 -11.36
C GLY A 96 -13.89 -11.28 -10.32
N SER A 97 -13.59 -12.32 -9.53
CA SER A 97 -12.37 -12.31 -8.71
C SER A 97 -11.12 -12.45 -9.59
N TRP A 98 -10.01 -11.88 -9.16
CA TRP A 98 -8.73 -12.01 -9.85
C TRP A 98 -7.55 -11.89 -8.90
N THR A 99 -6.44 -12.51 -9.30
CA THR A 99 -5.16 -12.48 -8.59
C THR A 99 -3.99 -12.37 -9.58
N LEU A 100 -3.08 -11.44 -9.32
CA LEU A 100 -1.80 -11.31 -10.00
C LEU A 100 -0.71 -11.95 -9.13
N ILE A 101 0.01 -12.92 -9.70
CA ILE A 101 1.16 -13.56 -9.05
C ILE A 101 2.43 -13.36 -9.88
N VAL A 102 3.57 -13.39 -9.21
CA VAL A 102 4.89 -13.44 -9.87
C VAL A 102 5.59 -14.70 -9.42
N THR A 103 6.03 -15.49 -10.39
CA THR A 103 6.76 -16.74 -10.16
C THR A 103 8.20 -16.58 -10.61
N ASP A 104 9.15 -16.90 -9.73
CA ASP A 104 10.57 -16.95 -10.05
C ASP A 104 11.00 -18.32 -10.60
N VAL A 105 12.22 -18.41 -11.12
CA VAL A 105 12.80 -19.66 -11.66
C VAL A 105 12.98 -20.78 -10.64
N SER A 106 12.88 -20.50 -9.33
CA SER A 106 12.89 -21.54 -8.30
C SER A 106 11.53 -22.22 -8.12
N GLY A 107 10.49 -21.73 -8.81
CA GLY A 107 9.12 -22.25 -8.70
C GLY A 107 8.31 -21.61 -7.57
N ARG A 108 8.89 -20.65 -6.86
CA ARG A 108 8.19 -19.89 -5.81
C ARG A 108 7.37 -18.79 -6.45
N SER A 109 6.12 -18.68 -6.03
CA SER A 109 5.17 -17.69 -6.52
C SER A 109 4.62 -16.84 -5.40
N CYS A 110 4.49 -15.54 -5.65
CA CYS A 110 4.05 -14.56 -4.67
C CYS A 110 2.82 -13.82 -5.19
N VAL A 111 1.79 -13.68 -4.36
CA VAL A 111 0.64 -12.82 -4.65
C VAL A 111 1.09 -11.37 -4.56
N VAL A 112 0.95 -10.64 -5.66
CA VAL A 112 1.33 -9.23 -5.76
C VAL A 112 0.10 -8.33 -5.64
N LEU A 113 -1.00 -8.70 -6.29
CA LEU A 113 -2.28 -8.00 -6.23
C LEU A 113 -3.42 -9.02 -6.27
N ALA A 114 -4.54 -8.68 -5.63
CA ALA A 114 -5.78 -9.44 -5.72
C ALA A 114 -6.98 -8.49 -5.64
N GLY A 115 -8.10 -8.88 -6.24
CA GLY A 115 -9.26 -8.02 -6.29
C GLY A 115 -10.52 -8.69 -6.79
N LYS A 116 -11.49 -7.85 -7.13
CA LYS A 116 -12.80 -8.22 -7.69
C LYS A 116 -13.08 -7.37 -8.94
N SER A 117 -14.22 -7.63 -9.57
CA SER A 117 -14.71 -6.91 -10.74
C SER A 117 -13.77 -7.00 -11.95
N TRP A 118 -13.19 -8.18 -12.18
CA TRP A 118 -12.44 -8.49 -13.38
C TRP A 118 -13.35 -8.43 -14.63
N GLU A 119 -12.86 -7.84 -15.70
CA GLU A 119 -13.54 -7.77 -16.99
C GLU A 119 -12.56 -8.14 -18.11
N GLN A 120 -12.94 -9.08 -18.96
CA GLN A 120 -12.13 -9.48 -20.10
C GLN A 120 -12.49 -8.64 -21.33
N VAL A 121 -11.56 -7.79 -21.76
CA VAL A 121 -11.74 -6.99 -22.98
C VAL A 121 -11.28 -7.79 -24.20
N VAL A 122 -12.21 -8.11 -25.10
CA VAL A 122 -11.89 -8.71 -26.40
C VAL A 122 -11.33 -7.63 -27.32
N GLN A 123 -10.06 -7.75 -27.69
CA GLN A 123 -9.44 -6.86 -28.67
C GLN A 123 -9.86 -7.27 -30.09
N VAL A 124 -10.68 -6.45 -30.74
CA VAL A 124 -11.00 -6.61 -32.17
C VAL A 124 -9.90 -5.93 -32.96
N GLY A 125 -8.91 -6.69 -33.43
CA GLY A 125 -7.87 -6.19 -34.32
C GLY A 125 -8.42 -5.89 -35.74
N PRO A 126 -7.73 -5.07 -36.56
CA PRO A 126 -8.07 -4.95 -37.97
C PRO A 126 -7.99 -6.33 -38.63
N LYS A 127 -9.03 -6.69 -39.40
CA LYS A 127 -8.98 -7.86 -40.28
C LYS A 127 -7.82 -7.65 -41.26
N ALA A 128 -6.85 -8.57 -41.22
CA ALA A 128 -5.74 -8.62 -42.17
C ALA A 128 -6.22 -8.71 -43.63
#